data_AF-A0A6P8CPK0-F1
#
_entry.id   AF-A0A6P8CPK0-F1
#
_cell.length_a   1.000
_cell.length_b   1.000
_cell.length_c   1.000
_cell.angle_alpha   90.00
_cell.angle_beta   90.00
_cell.angle_gamma   90.00
#
_symmetry.space_group_name_H-M   'P 1'
#
loop_
_entity.id
_entity.type
_entity.pdbx_description
1 polymer ?
#
loop_
_entity_poly.entity_id
_entity_poly.type
_entity_poly.pdbx_seq_one_letter_code
_entity_poly.pdbx_strand_id
1 'polypeptide(L)'
;MGQSRDSAQIEQQPYHFWIGPLKGPRPSFPLRFPLSLPVFHPPCPSNSKLCKKSSSVNARPTEEQSRAEHKAAGAESSPPIMRLLRLSLVLSSLALLSFLPASSSQDLQIVNAERRIDLSSHIIKVFLTLKVENTGTSPASEVLLAFPPTQADHLALLKAQAVIGKRKKKTYLPLDVNPAELPDGPNGTKYFSISLHNKLGAGEVATLEILYMLTHSLDPFPVEISQSESQLVYYRDSAVILSPYHIKQQTTFIKTPSSKIESFSMVEPTNRAGAELRYGPYENRSPYSYSPIIVHFENNNPFAVVEELVREVEISHWGSIQVTEQYKLAHAGARHKGVFSRVEYQSRPGSSGTSSFKHLLARLPPRVHSMYYRDEIGNISSSHLRLDSKKSELEIEPRYPLFGGWKATFVIGYGLLLEDFLFESPDGRRYLNFTFGCPLVETVVDKLTIKVVLPEGSLDPSVVVPFPVNQYLEKKYSYLDVVGRTVVVVEKENVVPEQSSPFQVYYHFSPIFMLAEPMMLTSVFFLLFVTCVAYLHIDLSIRK
;
A
#
# COMPACT_ATOMS: atom_id res chain seq x y z
N MET A 1 36.36 -9.31 61.15
CA MET A 1 37.19 -8.16 61.56
C MET A 1 36.55 -6.89 61.01
N GLY A 2 36.20 -5.94 61.88
CA GLY A 2 35.87 -4.50 61.65
C GLY A 2 34.84 -4.14 60.57
N GLN A 3 33.62 -3.71 60.89
CA GLN A 3 33.15 -2.35 61.28
C GLN A 3 32.21 -1.82 60.16
N SER A 4 30.88 -1.83 60.36
CA SER A 4 30.04 -0.69 60.83
C SER A 4 29.83 0.38 59.74
N ARG A 5 28.71 0.34 59.00
CA ARG A 5 27.46 1.12 59.20
C ARG A 5 27.66 2.64 59.10
N ASP A 6 27.01 3.30 58.13
CA ASP A 6 25.71 3.95 58.37
C ASP A 6 25.10 4.59 57.11
N SER A 7 23.77 4.67 57.14
CA SER A 7 22.85 5.28 56.18
C SER A 7 22.64 6.76 56.50
N ALA A 8 22.36 7.60 55.49
CA ALA A 8 21.65 8.86 55.70
C ALA A 8 20.92 9.30 54.41
N GLN A 9 19.59 9.44 54.54
CA GLN A 9 18.76 10.34 53.73
C GLN A 9 19.05 11.80 54.12
N ILE A 10 18.75 12.74 53.21
CA ILE A 10 18.38 14.18 53.36
C ILE A 10 18.45 14.74 51.92
N GLU A 11 17.63 15.64 51.38
CA GLU A 11 16.36 16.28 51.70
C GLU A 11 16.09 17.20 50.48
N GLN A 12 14.83 17.36 50.07
CA GLN A 12 14.42 18.34 49.07
C GLN A 12 14.46 19.74 49.68
N GLN A 13 14.93 20.76 48.96
CA GLN A 13 14.37 22.12 49.03
C GLN A 13 14.79 23.00 47.82
N PRO A 14 14.05 24.10 47.56
CA PRO A 14 13.69 24.57 46.21
C PRO A 14 14.50 25.80 45.76
N TYR A 15 14.50 26.08 44.46
CA TYR A 15 14.87 27.40 43.95
C TYR A 15 13.78 27.98 43.05
N HIS A 16 13.34 29.16 43.47
CA HIS A 16 12.34 30.02 42.87
C HIS A 16 13.03 31.11 42.03
N PHE A 17 12.38 31.45 40.91
CA PHE A 17 12.44 32.69 40.11
C PHE A 17 13.74 33.06 39.37
N TRP A 18 13.61 33.32 38.05
CA TRP A 18 13.62 34.68 37.49
C TRP A 18 13.13 34.67 36.03
N ILE A 19 12.06 35.42 35.77
CA ILE A 19 11.56 35.76 34.43
C ILE A 19 12.24 37.06 34.01
N GLY A 20 12.88 37.06 32.85
CA GLY A 20 13.42 38.25 32.19
C GLY A 20 13.27 38.11 30.67
N PRO A 21 12.85 39.16 29.94
CA PRO A 21 12.41 39.03 28.55
C PRO A 21 13.59 39.09 27.58
N LEU A 22 13.65 38.17 26.61
CA LEU A 22 14.57 38.26 25.48
C LEU A 22 13.81 38.61 24.21
N LYS A 23 14.06 39.84 23.75
CA LYS A 23 13.66 40.39 22.45
C LYS A 23 14.64 39.95 21.35
N GLY A 24 14.06 39.43 20.26
CA GLY A 24 14.52 39.58 18.87
C GLY A 24 15.29 38.39 18.26
N PRO A 25 15.44 38.33 16.91
CA PRO A 25 14.67 38.95 15.83
C PRO A 25 14.02 37.93 14.85
N ARG A 26 13.00 38.37 14.12
CA ARG A 26 12.37 37.63 13.00
C ARG A 26 13.30 37.62 11.77
N PRO A 27 13.48 36.49 11.07
CA PRO A 27 14.00 36.50 9.72
C PRO A 27 12.87 36.69 8.70
N SER A 28 12.88 37.85 8.05
CA SER A 28 12.11 38.15 6.85
C SER A 28 12.75 37.51 5.62
N PHE A 29 12.07 36.56 4.97
CA PHE A 29 12.43 36.08 3.63
C PHE A 29 11.51 36.72 2.58
N PRO A 30 12.05 37.33 1.52
CA PRO A 30 11.23 37.84 0.41
C PRO A 30 10.94 36.72 -0.60
N LEU A 31 9.65 36.45 -0.81
CA LEU A 31 9.12 35.72 -1.95
C LEU A 31 9.10 36.63 -3.19
N ARG A 32 9.74 36.20 -4.28
CA ARG A 32 9.45 36.66 -5.64
C ARG A 32 9.48 35.48 -6.61
N PHE A 33 8.30 35.04 -7.03
CA PHE A 33 8.08 34.27 -8.25
C PHE A 33 7.53 35.20 -9.32
N PRO A 34 7.98 35.11 -10.58
CA PRO A 34 7.31 35.79 -11.69
C PRO A 34 6.15 34.95 -12.23
N LEU A 35 5.00 35.61 -12.39
CA LEU A 35 3.80 35.14 -13.09
C LEU A 35 4.05 35.12 -14.61
N SER A 36 3.63 34.05 -15.27
CA SER A 36 3.19 34.08 -16.67
C SER A 36 2.16 32.96 -16.93
N LEU A 37 0.91 33.37 -17.13
CA LEU A 37 -0.20 32.57 -17.66
C LEU A 37 -0.22 32.66 -19.19
N PRO A 38 -0.62 31.61 -19.91
CA PRO A 38 -1.20 31.75 -21.23
C PRO A 38 -2.72 31.52 -21.22
N VAL A 39 -3.34 32.33 -22.06
CA VAL A 39 -4.76 32.49 -22.38
C VAL A 39 -5.31 31.26 -23.11
N PHE A 40 -6.49 30.75 -22.72
CA PHE A 40 -7.25 29.76 -23.49
C PHE A 40 -8.42 30.45 -24.22
N HIS A 41 -8.47 30.28 -25.54
CA HIS A 41 -9.62 30.61 -26.40
C HIS A 41 -10.54 29.37 -26.55
N PRO A 42 -11.87 29.53 -26.63
CA PRO A 42 -12.79 28.47 -27.06
C PRO A 42 -13.14 28.61 -28.55
N PRO A 43 -13.51 27.53 -29.27
CA PRO A 43 -14.26 27.66 -30.52
C PRO A 43 -15.75 27.33 -30.36
N CYS A 44 -16.54 28.09 -31.11
CA CYS A 44 -17.99 28.05 -31.32
C CYS A 44 -18.55 26.71 -31.86
N PRO A 45 -19.89 26.52 -31.78
CA PRO A 45 -20.61 25.34 -32.25
C PRO A 45 -21.07 25.47 -33.71
N SER A 46 -21.27 24.34 -34.40
CA SER A 46 -21.98 24.26 -35.68
C SER A 46 -23.20 23.32 -35.60
N ASN A 47 -24.30 23.83 -36.13
CA ASN A 47 -25.64 23.24 -36.25
C ASN A 47 -25.71 22.13 -37.32
N SER A 48 -26.60 21.14 -37.18
CA SER A 48 -27.93 21.14 -37.84
C SER A 48 -28.64 19.75 -37.92
N LYS A 49 -29.90 19.74 -37.43
CA LYS A 49 -31.17 19.13 -37.94
C LYS A 49 -31.11 17.75 -38.64
N LEU A 50 -31.73 16.64 -38.18
CA LEU A 50 -33.13 16.33 -37.79
C LEU A 50 -34.13 16.22 -38.97
N CYS A 51 -34.48 14.99 -39.42
CA CYS A 51 -35.87 14.56 -39.66
C CYS A 51 -36.10 13.10 -40.13
N LYS A 52 -36.95 12.40 -39.35
CA LYS A 52 -38.11 11.54 -39.71
C LYS A 52 -37.86 10.16 -40.38
N LYS A 53 -38.18 9.06 -39.66
CA LYS A 53 -39.45 8.26 -39.64
C LYS A 53 -39.61 7.39 -40.90
N SER A 54 -40.06 6.13 -40.90
CA SER A 54 -40.63 5.21 -39.89
C SER A 54 -40.84 3.83 -40.55
N SER A 55 -41.09 2.80 -39.72
CA SER A 55 -42.03 1.66 -39.91
C SER A 55 -41.80 0.71 -41.11
N SER A 56 -41.32 -0.54 -40.94
CA SER A 56 -41.95 -1.74 -40.34
C SER A 56 -42.80 -2.60 -41.30
N VAL A 57 -42.61 -3.92 -41.16
CA VAL A 57 -43.52 -5.06 -41.43
C VAL A 57 -43.25 -5.92 -42.68
N ASN A 58 -42.76 -7.13 -42.37
CA ASN A 58 -43.05 -8.48 -42.90
C ASN A 58 -43.89 -8.65 -44.17
N ALA A 59 -43.43 -9.55 -45.06
CA ALA A 59 -44.12 -10.82 -45.37
C ALA A 59 -43.28 -11.71 -46.31
N ARG A 60 -43.24 -13.03 -46.02
CA ARG A 60 -42.85 -14.12 -46.95
C ARG A 60 -43.95 -14.31 -48.02
N PRO A 61 -43.69 -15.04 -49.13
CA PRO A 61 -43.89 -16.52 -49.17
C PRO A 61 -42.75 -17.26 -49.92
N THR A 62 -42.37 -18.50 -49.56
CA THR A 62 -42.90 -19.83 -49.99
C THR A 62 -42.67 -20.08 -51.51
N GLU A 63 -41.65 -20.82 -51.94
CA GLU A 63 -41.49 -22.30 -52.07
C GLU A 63 -42.39 -22.96 -53.15
N GLU A 64 -41.86 -24.04 -53.76
CA GLU A 64 -42.43 -24.97 -54.78
C GLU A 64 -42.35 -24.62 -56.27
N GLN A 65 -42.14 -25.54 -57.21
CA GLN A 65 -41.54 -26.88 -57.27
C GLN A 65 -41.51 -27.29 -58.76
N SER A 66 -40.52 -28.13 -59.13
CA SER A 66 -40.56 -29.11 -60.25
C SER A 66 -40.68 -28.58 -61.69
N ARG A 67 -40.38 -29.31 -62.77
CA ARG A 67 -39.50 -30.44 -63.15
C ARG A 67 -39.89 -30.68 -64.62
N ALA A 68 -38.96 -30.59 -65.58
CA ALA A 68 -39.12 -31.27 -66.86
C ALA A 68 -37.77 -31.40 -67.59
N GLU A 69 -37.49 -32.62 -68.01
CA GLU A 69 -36.32 -33.10 -68.74
C GLU A 69 -36.42 -32.76 -70.24
N HIS A 70 -35.28 -32.56 -70.92
CA HIS A 70 -34.92 -33.32 -72.14
C HIS A 70 -33.50 -32.98 -72.63
N LYS A 71 -32.75 -34.04 -72.95
CA LYS A 71 -31.42 -34.06 -73.59
C LYS A 71 -31.45 -33.47 -75.02
N ALA A 72 -30.40 -32.76 -75.44
CA ALA A 72 -29.36 -33.26 -76.36
C ALA A 72 -28.46 -32.14 -76.95
N ALA A 73 -27.17 -32.50 -77.11
CA ALA A 73 -26.18 -32.04 -78.10
C ALA A 73 -25.50 -30.65 -78.00
N GLY A 74 -24.17 -30.69 -77.94
CA GLY A 74 -23.31 -29.88 -78.82
C GLY A 74 -22.64 -28.61 -78.26
N ALA A 75 -21.33 -28.75 -77.96
CA ALA A 75 -20.23 -27.77 -78.16
C ALA A 75 -20.25 -26.36 -77.50
N GLU A 76 -19.14 -26.11 -76.77
CA GLU A 76 -18.36 -24.87 -76.62
C GLU A 76 -18.83 -23.67 -75.77
N SER A 77 -17.84 -23.16 -75.03
CA SER A 77 -17.71 -21.88 -74.30
C SER A 77 -18.18 -21.82 -72.83
N SER A 78 -17.19 -21.79 -71.93
CA SER A 78 -17.32 -21.48 -70.50
C SER A 78 -17.54 -19.97 -70.26
N PRO A 79 -18.51 -19.51 -69.42
CA PRO A 79 -18.82 -18.10 -69.24
C PRO A 79 -17.95 -17.40 -68.16
N PRO A 80 -17.89 -16.06 -68.13
CA PRO A 80 -16.96 -15.26 -67.31
C PRO A 80 -17.36 -15.14 -65.82
N ILE A 81 -18.22 -16.03 -65.32
CA ILE A 81 -18.78 -15.95 -63.96
C ILE A 81 -17.80 -16.54 -62.93
N MET A 82 -16.94 -17.47 -63.36
CA MET A 82 -16.01 -18.17 -62.46
C MET A 82 -14.74 -17.35 -62.13
N ARG A 83 -14.46 -16.26 -62.85
CA ARG A 83 -13.35 -15.34 -62.54
C ARG A 83 -13.74 -14.29 -61.49
N LEU A 84 -14.98 -13.78 -61.51
CA LEU A 84 -15.46 -12.84 -60.49
C LEU A 84 -15.64 -13.51 -59.12
N LEU A 85 -16.11 -14.77 -59.08
CA LEU A 85 -16.22 -15.52 -57.83
C LEU A 85 -14.86 -15.88 -57.23
N ARG A 86 -13.84 -16.14 -58.05
CA ARG A 86 -12.47 -16.36 -57.56
C ARG A 86 -11.82 -15.06 -57.07
N LEU A 87 -12.11 -13.93 -57.70
CA LEU A 87 -11.61 -12.62 -57.25
C LEU A 87 -12.28 -12.18 -55.95
N SER A 88 -13.58 -12.44 -55.76
CA SER A 88 -14.29 -12.13 -54.51
C SER A 88 -13.88 -13.05 -53.36
N LEU A 89 -13.60 -14.33 -53.63
CA LEU A 89 -13.08 -15.26 -52.61
C LEU A 89 -11.66 -14.88 -52.17
N VAL A 90 -10.82 -14.43 -53.12
CA VAL A 90 -9.46 -13.96 -52.81
C VAL A 90 -9.49 -12.63 -52.05
N LEU A 91 -10.35 -11.67 -52.46
CA LEU A 91 -10.54 -10.42 -51.71
C LEU A 91 -11.13 -10.66 -50.31
N SER A 92 -12.07 -11.61 -50.16
CA SER A 92 -12.63 -12.01 -48.88
C SER A 92 -11.59 -12.70 -47.98
N SER A 93 -10.68 -13.47 -48.56
CA SER A 93 -9.58 -14.10 -47.81
C SER A 93 -8.51 -13.08 -47.38
N LEU A 94 -8.22 -12.07 -48.21
CA LEU A 94 -7.32 -10.96 -47.84
C LEU A 94 -7.95 -10.02 -46.80
N ALA A 95 -9.28 -9.83 -46.83
CA ALA A 95 -10.02 -9.03 -45.85
C ALA A 95 -10.14 -9.73 -44.48
N LEU A 96 -10.14 -11.08 -44.42
CA LEU A 96 -10.09 -11.81 -43.15
C LEU A 96 -8.69 -11.85 -42.53
N LEU A 97 -7.63 -11.69 -43.32
CA LEU A 97 -6.24 -11.60 -42.84
C LEU A 97 -5.89 -10.22 -42.25
N SER A 98 -6.75 -9.21 -42.41
CA SER A 98 -6.55 -7.84 -41.91
C SER A 98 -7.24 -7.53 -40.58
N PHE A 99 -7.93 -8.51 -39.97
CA PHE A 99 -8.54 -8.40 -38.63
C PHE A 99 -7.90 -9.36 -37.61
N LEU A 100 -6.59 -9.56 -37.69
CA LEU A 100 -5.85 -9.97 -36.50
C LEU A 100 -5.81 -8.75 -35.56
N PRO A 101 -6.26 -8.84 -34.30
CA PRO A 101 -5.95 -7.80 -33.34
C PRO A 101 -4.43 -7.67 -33.34
N ALA A 102 -3.92 -6.47 -33.61
CA ALA A 102 -2.52 -6.17 -33.42
C ALA A 102 -2.25 -6.35 -31.94
N SER A 103 -1.78 -7.55 -31.54
CA SER A 103 -1.08 -7.72 -30.27
C SER A 103 0.06 -6.71 -30.35
N SER A 104 -0.04 -5.62 -29.60
CA SER A 104 0.96 -4.57 -29.60
C SER A 104 2.21 -5.11 -28.90
N SER A 105 2.95 -5.98 -29.58
CA SER A 105 4.34 -6.24 -29.28
C SER A 105 5.07 -4.96 -29.65
N GLN A 106 5.10 -4.01 -28.72
CA GLN A 106 6.05 -2.90 -28.82
C GLN A 106 7.43 -3.56 -28.97
N ASP A 107 8.16 -3.18 -30.02
CA ASP A 107 9.48 -3.71 -30.41
C ASP A 107 10.57 -3.31 -29.39
N LEU A 108 10.33 -3.56 -28.11
CA LEU A 108 11.26 -3.30 -27.02
C LEU A 108 12.07 -4.56 -26.74
N GLN A 109 13.36 -4.35 -26.47
CA GLN A 109 14.29 -5.40 -26.08
C GLN A 109 14.98 -5.01 -24.78
N ILE A 110 15.19 -5.98 -23.89
CA ILE A 110 15.95 -5.75 -22.67
C ILE A 110 17.39 -6.18 -22.91
N VAL A 111 18.30 -5.20 -22.92
CA VAL A 111 19.74 -5.42 -23.17
C VAL A 111 20.40 -6.08 -21.96
N ASN A 112 20.08 -5.59 -20.77
CA ASN A 112 20.58 -6.16 -19.53
C ASN A 112 19.53 -6.04 -18.43
N ALA A 113 19.31 -7.13 -17.71
CA ALA A 113 18.42 -7.17 -16.57
C ALA A 113 19.16 -7.70 -15.33
N GLU A 114 19.11 -6.96 -14.24
CA GLU A 114 19.67 -7.40 -12.97
C GLU A 114 18.56 -7.41 -11.92
N ARG A 115 18.29 -8.58 -11.33
CA ARG A 115 17.30 -8.75 -10.27
C ARG A 115 18.00 -9.12 -8.97
N ARG A 116 17.77 -8.34 -7.90
CA ARG A 116 18.29 -8.62 -6.55
C ARG A 116 17.12 -8.84 -5.60
N ILE A 117 17.03 -10.02 -5.03
CA ILE A 117 15.98 -10.44 -4.12
C ILE A 117 16.57 -10.50 -2.72
N ASP A 118 16.04 -9.70 -1.80
CA ASP A 118 16.43 -9.69 -0.39
C ASP A 118 15.39 -10.45 0.44
N LEU A 119 15.82 -11.59 0.98
CA LEU A 119 15.04 -12.48 1.85
C LEU A 119 15.40 -12.30 3.34
N SER A 120 16.11 -11.21 3.68
CA SER A 120 16.59 -10.99 5.06
C SER A 120 15.45 -10.84 6.08
N SER A 121 14.25 -10.47 5.65
CA SER A 121 13.04 -10.38 6.50
C SER A 121 11.91 -11.25 5.92
N HIS A 122 10.75 -11.28 6.57
CA HIS A 122 9.56 -11.92 6.00
C HIS A 122 8.87 -11.10 4.90
N ILE A 123 9.22 -9.82 4.78
CA ILE A 123 8.87 -8.94 3.67
C ILE A 123 9.98 -9.05 2.63
N ILE A 124 9.66 -9.60 1.46
CA ILE A 124 10.64 -9.80 0.39
C ILE A 124 10.78 -8.52 -0.39
N LYS A 125 12.00 -8.00 -0.50
CA LYS A 125 12.29 -6.77 -1.27
C LYS A 125 13.03 -7.15 -2.53
N VAL A 126 12.51 -6.74 -3.68
CA VAL A 126 13.15 -7.02 -4.96
C VAL A 126 13.50 -5.73 -5.68
N PHE A 127 14.78 -5.60 -6.01
CA PHE A 127 15.32 -4.52 -6.83
C PHE A 127 15.59 -5.06 -8.22
N LEU A 128 14.89 -4.53 -9.21
CA LEU A 128 14.99 -4.94 -10.61
C LEU A 128 15.52 -3.76 -11.44
N THR A 129 16.70 -3.92 -12.02
CA THR A 129 17.31 -2.91 -12.91
C THR A 129 17.21 -3.40 -14.34
N LEU A 130 16.47 -2.68 -15.19
CA LEU A 130 16.25 -3.00 -16.59
C LEU A 130 16.90 -1.94 -17.49
N LYS A 131 17.73 -2.38 -18.44
CA LYS A 131 18.17 -1.55 -19.57
C LYS A 131 17.34 -1.89 -20.80
N VAL A 132 16.37 -1.04 -21.12
CA VAL A 132 15.41 -1.24 -22.19
C VAL A 132 15.85 -0.46 -23.41
N GLU A 133 15.90 -1.11 -24.56
CA GLU A 133 16.24 -0.58 -25.88
C GLU A 133 15.00 -0.65 -26.78
N ASN A 134 14.71 0.41 -27.51
CA ASN A 134 13.66 0.37 -28.52
C ASN A 134 14.26 -0.09 -29.86
N THR A 135 13.90 -1.29 -30.29
CA THR A 135 14.31 -1.86 -31.58
C THR A 135 13.33 -1.57 -32.72
N GLY A 136 12.18 -0.96 -32.40
CA GLY A 136 11.15 -0.60 -33.36
C GLY A 136 11.40 0.73 -34.06
N THR A 137 10.58 0.98 -35.07
CA THR A 137 10.56 2.25 -35.80
C THR A 137 9.71 3.32 -35.11
N SER A 138 8.75 2.90 -34.28
CA SER A 138 7.84 3.80 -33.56
C SER A 138 8.37 4.13 -32.15
N PRO A 139 8.17 5.37 -31.66
CA PRO A 139 8.60 5.74 -30.31
C PRO A 139 7.73 5.08 -29.25
N ALA A 140 8.34 4.40 -28.28
CA ALA A 140 7.63 3.73 -27.20
C ALA A 140 7.41 4.68 -26.00
N SER A 141 6.17 4.78 -25.52
CA SER A 141 5.82 5.59 -24.34
C SER A 141 5.68 4.77 -23.06
N GLU A 142 5.60 3.45 -23.18
CA GLU A 142 5.26 2.56 -22.07
C GLU A 142 6.16 1.33 -22.07
N VAL A 143 6.37 0.73 -20.89
CA VAL A 143 7.10 -0.53 -20.71
C VAL A 143 6.28 -1.45 -19.82
N LEU A 144 6.02 -2.67 -20.29
CA LEU A 144 5.24 -3.66 -19.56
C LEU A 144 6.13 -4.51 -18.64
N LEU A 145 5.75 -4.61 -17.37
CA LEU A 145 6.24 -5.60 -16.42
C LEU A 145 5.28 -6.79 -16.36
N ALA A 146 5.81 -8.00 -16.30
CA ALA A 146 5.04 -9.23 -16.17
C ALA A 146 5.30 -9.90 -14.84
N PHE A 147 4.25 -10.37 -14.18
CA PHE A 147 4.32 -11.12 -12.93
C PHE A 147 3.51 -12.42 -13.04
N PRO A 148 4.01 -13.55 -12.50
CA PRO A 148 3.19 -14.73 -12.28
C PRO A 148 1.96 -14.39 -11.42
N PRO A 149 0.81 -15.06 -11.61
CA PRO A 149 -0.40 -14.82 -10.83
C PRO A 149 -0.15 -14.84 -9.32
N THR A 150 0.55 -15.87 -8.83
CA THR A 150 0.87 -16.04 -7.40
C THR A 150 1.67 -14.88 -6.84
N GLN A 151 2.59 -14.31 -7.62
CA GLN A 151 3.40 -13.17 -7.20
C GLN A 151 2.60 -11.87 -7.24
N ALA A 152 1.70 -11.72 -8.22
CA ALA A 152 0.84 -10.55 -8.35
C ALA A 152 -0.16 -10.45 -7.19
N ASP A 153 -0.70 -11.58 -6.72
CA ASP A 153 -1.62 -11.61 -5.57
C ASP A 153 -0.93 -11.18 -4.25
N HIS A 154 0.37 -11.46 -4.14
CA HIS A 154 1.20 -11.12 -2.98
C HIS A 154 1.95 -9.77 -3.09
N LEU A 155 1.72 -9.03 -4.17
CA LEU A 155 2.39 -7.77 -4.45
C LEU A 155 1.80 -6.64 -3.58
N ALA A 156 2.58 -6.14 -2.62
CA ALA A 156 2.15 -5.06 -1.73
C ALA A 156 2.54 -3.67 -2.26
N LEU A 157 3.70 -3.57 -2.91
CA LEU A 157 4.25 -2.31 -3.39
C LEU A 157 4.94 -2.53 -4.73
N LEU A 158 4.72 -1.60 -5.66
CA LEU A 158 5.44 -1.53 -6.93
C LEU A 158 5.76 -0.06 -7.23
N LYS A 159 7.05 0.27 -7.31
CA LYS A 159 7.58 1.60 -7.64
C LYS A 159 8.56 1.46 -8.78
N ALA A 160 8.50 2.38 -9.74
CA ALA A 160 9.44 2.46 -10.84
C ALA A 160 10.08 3.85 -10.90
N GLN A 161 11.35 3.91 -11.28
CA GLN A 161 12.08 5.16 -11.48
C GLN A 161 12.99 5.06 -12.70
N ALA A 162 13.05 6.14 -13.49
CA ALA A 162 14.01 6.28 -14.58
C ALA A 162 15.32 6.88 -14.05
N VAL A 163 16.45 6.32 -14.48
CA VAL A 163 17.78 6.85 -14.15
C VAL A 163 18.23 7.80 -15.25
N ILE A 164 18.36 9.09 -14.92
CA ILE A 164 18.85 10.12 -15.83
C ILE A 164 20.24 10.59 -15.40
N GLY A 165 21.18 10.69 -16.35
CA GLY A 165 22.53 11.20 -16.14
C GLY A 165 23.61 10.11 -16.01
N LYS A 166 24.88 10.52 -16.17
CA LYS A 166 26.04 9.61 -16.16
C LYS A 166 26.81 9.69 -14.83
N ARG A 167 27.19 8.51 -14.30
CA ARG A 167 28.11 8.27 -13.16
C ARG A 167 27.79 9.01 -11.85
N LYS A 168 28.14 10.31 -11.72
CA LYS A 168 28.18 11.06 -10.45
C LYS A 168 27.01 12.04 -10.24
N LYS A 169 26.18 12.28 -11.25
CA LYS A 169 24.93 13.06 -11.16
C LYS A 169 23.77 12.21 -11.68
N LYS A 170 23.46 11.11 -10.99
CA LYS A 170 22.27 10.32 -11.28
C LYS A 170 21.08 11.04 -10.65
N THR A 171 20.11 11.41 -11.47
CA THR A 171 18.80 11.88 -11.03
C THR A 171 17.82 10.73 -11.22
N TYR A 172 17.05 10.42 -10.19
CA TYR A 172 15.98 9.43 -10.26
C TYR A 172 14.67 10.16 -10.45
N LEU A 173 13.96 9.87 -11.54
CA LEU A 173 12.62 10.39 -11.78
C LEU A 173 11.61 9.28 -11.51
N PRO A 174 10.65 9.48 -10.58
CA PRO A 174 9.59 8.51 -10.35
C PRO A 174 8.76 8.34 -11.63
N LEU A 175 8.32 7.13 -11.92
CA LEU A 175 7.46 6.81 -13.05
C LEU A 175 6.12 6.30 -12.55
N ASP A 176 5.06 6.62 -13.28
CA ASP A 176 3.72 6.13 -12.98
C ASP A 176 3.60 4.65 -13.38
N VAL A 177 3.00 3.86 -12.50
CA VAL A 177 2.79 2.43 -12.70
C VAL A 177 1.30 2.13 -12.57
N ASN A 178 0.72 1.59 -13.63
CA ASN A 178 -0.70 1.27 -13.69
C ASN A 178 -0.91 -0.21 -14.02
N PRO A 179 -1.89 -0.89 -13.41
CA PRO A 179 -2.31 -2.21 -13.86
C PRO A 179 -2.66 -2.17 -15.35
N ALA A 180 -2.17 -3.16 -16.11
CA ALA A 180 -2.47 -3.30 -17.53
C ALA A 180 -3.19 -4.62 -17.75
N GLU A 181 -4.43 -4.55 -18.26
CA GLU A 181 -5.18 -5.73 -18.66
C GLU A 181 -4.81 -6.11 -20.10
N LEU A 182 -3.88 -7.06 -20.25
CA LEU A 182 -3.68 -7.77 -21.51
C LEU A 182 -4.39 -9.12 -21.45
N PRO A 183 -5.46 -9.34 -22.24
CA PRO A 183 -6.25 -10.57 -22.18
C PRO A 183 -5.50 -11.84 -22.64
N ASP A 184 -4.35 -11.70 -23.31
CA ASP A 184 -3.63 -12.81 -23.97
C ASP A 184 -2.31 -13.21 -23.28
N GLY A 185 -2.13 -12.88 -21.99
CA GLY A 185 -0.91 -13.26 -21.27
C GLY A 185 -0.79 -14.77 -21.05
N PRO A 186 0.34 -15.42 -21.37
CA PRO A 186 0.49 -16.86 -21.15
C PRO A 186 0.33 -17.20 -19.66
N ASN A 187 -0.33 -18.31 -19.36
CA ASN A 187 -0.52 -18.86 -18.00
C ASN A 187 -1.12 -17.86 -16.98
N GLY A 188 -1.97 -16.92 -17.44
CA GLY A 188 -2.65 -15.96 -16.56
C GLY A 188 -1.75 -14.83 -16.04
N THR A 189 -0.58 -14.62 -16.67
CA THR A 189 0.37 -13.54 -16.33
C THR A 189 -0.34 -12.21 -16.15
N LYS A 190 -0.02 -11.51 -15.05
CA LYS A 190 -0.53 -10.16 -14.75
C LYS A 190 0.48 -9.12 -15.19
N TYR A 191 -0.01 -8.01 -15.75
CA TYR A 191 0.86 -6.95 -16.28
C TYR A 191 0.66 -5.63 -15.56
N PHE A 192 1.75 -4.88 -15.48
CA PHE A 192 1.76 -3.48 -15.04
C PHE A 192 2.50 -2.66 -16.10
N SER A 193 1.88 -1.57 -16.56
CA SER A 193 2.49 -0.62 -17.49
C SER A 193 3.22 0.48 -16.72
N ILE A 194 4.46 0.74 -17.10
CA ILE A 194 5.27 1.87 -16.63
C ILE A 194 5.22 2.95 -17.71
N SER A 195 4.68 4.12 -17.38
CA SER A 195 4.65 5.27 -18.29
C SER A 195 5.98 6.02 -18.27
N LEU A 196 6.64 6.12 -19.44
CA LEU A 196 7.88 6.86 -19.61
C LEU A 196 7.60 8.35 -19.78
N HIS A 197 8.34 9.21 -19.07
CA HIS A 197 8.21 10.66 -19.21
C HIS A 197 8.62 11.13 -20.61
N ASN A 198 9.77 10.63 -21.08
CA ASN A 198 10.27 10.86 -22.43
C ASN A 198 10.03 9.60 -23.25
N LYS A 199 9.39 9.76 -24.41
CA LYS A 199 9.18 8.63 -25.32
C LYS A 199 10.53 8.13 -25.82
N LEU A 200 10.71 6.82 -25.79
CA LEU A 200 11.94 6.16 -26.20
C LEU A 200 11.98 6.07 -27.74
N GLY A 201 12.87 6.83 -28.38
CA GLY A 201 13.05 6.81 -29.83
C GLY A 201 13.68 5.51 -30.34
N ALA A 202 13.67 5.30 -31.66
CA ALA A 202 14.30 4.12 -32.27
C ALA A 202 15.80 4.05 -31.96
N GLY A 203 16.27 2.92 -31.44
CA GLY A 203 17.65 2.68 -31.00
C GLY A 203 18.04 3.35 -29.67
N GLU A 204 17.12 4.06 -29.03
CA GLU A 204 17.39 4.71 -27.74
C GLU A 204 17.30 3.69 -26.59
N VAL A 205 18.13 3.89 -25.56
CA VAL A 205 18.20 3.02 -24.38
C VAL A 205 17.86 3.80 -23.13
N ALA A 206 16.87 3.31 -22.37
CA ALA A 206 16.53 3.81 -21.04
C ALA A 206 16.96 2.81 -19.95
N THR A 207 17.36 3.31 -18.79
CA THR A 207 17.59 2.49 -17.59
C THR A 207 16.48 2.74 -16.59
N LEU A 208 15.76 1.67 -16.25
CA LEU A 208 14.67 1.67 -15.28
C LEU A 208 15.13 0.91 -14.04
N GLU A 209 14.88 1.48 -12.86
CA GLU A 209 15.02 0.78 -11.58
C GLU A 209 13.62 0.59 -11.00
N ILE A 210 13.28 -0.64 -10.67
CA ILE A 210 11.98 -1.03 -10.14
C ILE A 210 12.21 -1.63 -8.77
N LEU A 211 11.46 -1.16 -7.78
CA LEU A 211 11.36 -1.74 -6.45
C LEU A 211 9.97 -2.34 -6.30
N TYR A 212 9.91 -3.62 -5.99
CA TYR A 212 8.67 -4.24 -5.57
C TYR A 212 8.84 -5.05 -4.29
N MET A 213 7.74 -5.16 -3.54
CA MET A 213 7.69 -5.89 -2.29
C MET A 213 6.62 -6.96 -2.31
N LEU A 214 6.99 -8.15 -1.88
CA LEU A 214 6.10 -9.29 -1.76
C LEU A 214 5.89 -9.62 -0.29
N THR A 215 4.65 -9.83 0.08
CA THR A 215 4.23 -10.31 1.40
C THR A 215 3.77 -11.76 1.28
N HIS A 216 3.67 -12.50 2.39
CA HIS A 216 3.12 -13.87 2.40
C HIS A 216 3.73 -14.84 1.36
N SER A 217 4.99 -14.61 0.97
CA SER A 217 5.68 -15.35 -0.10
C SER A 217 6.78 -16.28 0.43
N LEU A 218 6.87 -16.44 1.76
CA LEU A 218 7.77 -17.36 2.44
C LEU A 218 6.95 -18.40 3.18
N ASP A 219 7.14 -19.67 2.82
CA ASP A 219 6.39 -20.78 3.39
C ASP A 219 7.22 -21.50 4.46
N PRO A 220 6.81 -21.53 5.73
CA PRO A 220 7.52 -22.28 6.76
C PRO A 220 7.57 -23.79 6.44
N PHE A 221 8.79 -24.34 6.46
CA PHE A 221 9.01 -25.78 6.28
C PHE A 221 10.20 -26.26 7.12
N PRO A 222 9.97 -27.02 8.20
CA PRO A 222 8.69 -27.62 8.59
C PRO A 222 7.63 -26.59 9.02
N VAL A 223 6.36 -26.94 8.83
CA VAL A 223 5.21 -26.06 9.16
C VAL A 223 5.10 -25.83 10.66
N GLU A 224 5.54 -26.80 11.47
CA GLU A 224 5.56 -26.72 12.92
C GLU A 224 6.96 -27.00 13.46
N ILE A 225 7.40 -26.22 14.45
CA ILE A 225 8.71 -26.32 15.09
C ILE A 225 8.57 -26.35 16.62
N SER A 226 9.45 -27.10 17.28
CA SER A 226 9.57 -27.05 18.74
C SER A 226 10.22 -25.75 19.22
N GLN A 227 10.21 -25.51 20.54
CA GLN A 227 10.73 -24.27 21.12
C GLN A 227 12.21 -24.02 20.81
N SER A 228 13.02 -25.07 20.69
CA SER A 228 14.48 -25.02 20.48
C SER A 228 14.90 -25.16 19.01
N GLU A 229 13.95 -25.36 18.10
CA GLU A 229 14.24 -25.56 16.68
C GLU A 229 14.35 -24.23 15.94
N SER A 230 15.25 -24.19 14.96
CA SER A 230 15.35 -23.05 14.04
C SER A 230 14.18 -23.05 13.04
N GLN A 231 13.73 -21.86 12.68
CA GLN A 231 12.73 -21.68 11.65
C GLN A 231 13.38 -21.73 10.26
N LEU A 232 12.95 -22.69 9.45
CA LEU A 232 13.34 -22.84 8.06
C LEU A 232 12.15 -22.49 7.15
N VAL A 233 12.41 -21.85 6.02
CA VAL A 233 11.37 -21.41 5.08
C VAL A 233 11.73 -21.71 3.63
N TYR A 234 10.73 -21.97 2.82
CA TYR A 234 10.84 -22.02 1.37
C TYR A 234 10.55 -20.66 0.75
N TYR A 235 11.39 -20.27 -0.20
CA TYR A 235 11.11 -19.22 -1.17
C TYR A 235 10.99 -19.84 -2.56
N ARG A 236 9.92 -19.50 -3.27
CA ARG A 236 9.60 -20.00 -4.61
C ARG A 236 9.57 -18.85 -5.60
N ASP A 237 10.38 -18.93 -6.64
CA ASP A 237 10.41 -17.96 -7.75
C ASP A 237 10.99 -18.67 -9.00
N SER A 238 11.46 -17.93 -9.98
CA SER A 238 12.18 -18.40 -11.15
C SER A 238 13.62 -17.88 -11.16
N ALA A 239 14.58 -18.64 -11.69
CA ALA A 239 15.97 -18.19 -11.91
C ALA A 239 16.05 -17.07 -12.96
N VAL A 240 15.18 -17.14 -13.97
CA VAL A 240 15.04 -16.15 -15.05
C VAL A 240 13.88 -15.20 -14.75
N ILE A 241 14.03 -13.95 -15.18
CA ILE A 241 13.02 -12.89 -15.04
C ILE A 241 11.92 -13.13 -16.07
N LEU A 242 10.68 -13.20 -15.60
CA LEU A 242 9.51 -13.25 -16.47
C LEU A 242 9.34 -11.87 -17.14
N SER A 243 9.35 -11.83 -18.46
CA SER A 243 9.19 -10.60 -19.24
C SER A 243 8.45 -10.86 -20.55
N PRO A 244 7.61 -9.92 -21.02
CA PRO A 244 7.02 -10.00 -22.35
C PRO A 244 8.03 -9.70 -23.46
N TYR A 245 9.21 -9.18 -23.12
CA TYR A 245 10.25 -8.78 -24.06
C TYR A 245 11.39 -9.80 -24.08
N HIS A 246 12.13 -9.81 -25.19
CA HIS A 246 13.36 -10.60 -25.28
C HIS A 246 14.45 -10.00 -24.40
N ILE A 247 15.18 -10.85 -23.66
CA ILE A 247 16.25 -10.43 -22.76
C ILE A 247 17.60 -10.94 -23.27
N LYS A 248 18.49 -10.03 -23.68
CA LYS A 248 19.85 -10.36 -24.17
C LYS A 248 20.73 -10.93 -23.06
N GLN A 249 20.76 -10.31 -21.89
CA GLN A 249 21.54 -10.76 -20.74
C GLN A 249 20.78 -10.51 -19.44
N GLN A 250 20.83 -11.48 -18.51
CA GLN A 250 20.26 -11.29 -17.18
C GLN A 250 21.04 -12.01 -16.08
N THR A 251 20.95 -11.48 -14.86
CA THR A 251 21.49 -12.12 -13.65
C THR A 251 20.50 -11.90 -12.49
N THR A 252 20.25 -12.95 -11.72
CA THR A 252 19.46 -12.89 -10.48
C THR A 252 20.35 -13.16 -9.28
N PHE A 253 20.31 -12.28 -8.28
CA PHE A 253 20.96 -12.42 -6.98
C PHE A 253 19.91 -12.62 -5.90
N ILE A 254 20.11 -13.59 -5.00
CA ILE A 254 19.24 -13.86 -3.86
C ILE A 254 20.09 -13.79 -2.60
N LYS A 255 19.72 -12.89 -1.69
CA LYS A 255 20.38 -12.72 -0.40
C LYS A 255 19.50 -13.33 0.70
N THR A 256 20.06 -14.28 1.44
CA THR A 256 19.43 -14.91 2.61
C THR A 256 19.86 -14.19 3.90
N PRO A 257 19.09 -14.28 5.01
CA PRO A 257 19.43 -13.66 6.29
C PRO A 257 20.68 -14.28 6.93
N SER A 258 20.96 -15.54 6.64
CA SER A 258 22.13 -16.27 7.12
C SER A 258 22.76 -17.11 6.00
N SER A 259 23.99 -17.57 6.21
CA SER A 259 24.66 -18.49 5.29
C SER A 259 24.15 -19.93 5.37
N LYS A 260 23.19 -20.22 6.26
CA LYS A 260 22.60 -21.54 6.45
C LYS A 260 21.46 -21.76 5.47
N ILE A 261 21.80 -22.37 4.36
CA ILE A 261 20.90 -22.75 3.27
C ILE A 261 20.91 -24.28 3.23
N GLU A 262 19.75 -24.89 3.45
CA GLU A 262 19.55 -26.34 3.45
C GLU A 262 19.59 -26.91 2.04
N SER A 263 18.85 -26.29 1.12
CA SER A 263 18.81 -26.69 -0.28
C SER A 263 18.44 -25.53 -1.20
N PHE A 264 18.88 -25.60 -2.45
CA PHE A 264 18.47 -24.66 -3.49
C PHE A 264 18.46 -25.37 -4.85
N SER A 265 17.53 -25.00 -5.73
CA SER A 265 17.49 -25.51 -7.10
C SER A 265 18.72 -25.05 -7.89
N MET A 266 19.38 -25.98 -8.59
CA MET A 266 20.52 -25.67 -9.47
C MET A 266 20.02 -25.43 -10.90
N VAL A 267 20.30 -24.23 -11.44
CA VAL A 267 19.99 -23.86 -12.83
C VAL A 267 21.26 -23.27 -13.43
N GLU A 268 22.03 -24.09 -14.15
CA GLU A 268 23.37 -23.71 -14.61
C GLU A 268 23.37 -22.48 -15.54
N PRO A 269 24.26 -21.48 -15.33
CA PRO A 269 25.24 -21.38 -14.24
C PRO A 269 24.62 -20.90 -12.92
N THR A 270 24.92 -21.59 -11.81
CA THR A 270 24.56 -21.17 -10.44
C THR A 270 25.81 -21.08 -9.56
N ASN A 271 25.96 -20.03 -8.77
CA ASN A 271 27.07 -19.86 -7.82
C ASN A 271 26.53 -19.45 -6.45
N ARG A 272 27.18 -19.92 -5.38
CA ARG A 272 26.89 -19.54 -3.99
C ARG A 272 28.12 -18.92 -3.34
N ALA A 273 27.96 -17.74 -2.76
CA ALA A 273 28.95 -17.07 -1.95
C ALA A 273 28.35 -16.72 -0.57
N GLY A 274 28.61 -17.55 0.44
CA GLY A 274 28.10 -17.33 1.80
C GLY A 274 26.56 -17.36 1.87
N ALA A 275 25.97 -16.19 2.14
CA ALA A 275 24.52 -15.95 2.21
C ALA A 275 23.93 -15.40 0.90
N GLU A 276 24.70 -15.35 -0.18
CA GLU A 276 24.23 -14.88 -1.48
C GLU A 276 24.28 -16.01 -2.51
N LEU A 277 23.17 -16.19 -3.23
CA LEU A 277 23.04 -17.08 -4.39
C LEU A 277 22.97 -16.25 -5.66
N ARG A 278 23.72 -16.66 -6.68
CA ARG A 278 23.74 -16.02 -7.99
C ARG A 278 23.29 -17.02 -9.05
N TYR A 279 22.24 -16.66 -9.77
CA TYR A 279 21.73 -17.37 -10.93
C TYR A 279 22.06 -16.58 -12.20
N GLY A 280 22.75 -17.24 -13.14
CA GLY A 280 23.27 -16.61 -14.35
C GLY A 280 24.72 -16.13 -14.21
N PRO A 281 25.26 -15.46 -15.23
CA PRO A 281 24.53 -14.77 -16.29
C PRO A 281 23.85 -15.75 -17.26
N TYR A 282 22.61 -15.44 -17.62
CA TYR A 282 21.90 -16.13 -18.69
C TYR A 282 21.80 -15.22 -19.91
N GLU A 283 22.01 -15.79 -21.09
CA GLU A 283 22.02 -15.05 -22.35
C GLU A 283 20.82 -15.44 -23.24
N ASN A 284 20.38 -14.49 -24.07
CA ASN A 284 19.40 -14.64 -25.14
C ASN A 284 18.14 -15.42 -24.75
N ARG A 285 17.40 -14.93 -23.74
CA ARG A 285 16.17 -15.56 -23.28
C ARG A 285 14.96 -15.04 -24.03
N SER A 286 14.14 -15.99 -24.49
CA SER A 286 12.88 -15.70 -25.17
C SER A 286 11.88 -15.02 -24.23
N PRO A 287 10.94 -14.23 -24.79
CA PRO A 287 9.77 -13.76 -24.06
C PRO A 287 9.08 -14.89 -23.29
N TYR A 288 8.58 -14.56 -22.10
CA TYR A 288 7.85 -15.47 -21.21
C TYR A 288 8.59 -16.75 -20.80
N SER A 289 9.91 -16.75 -20.87
CA SER A 289 10.71 -17.85 -20.30
C SER A 289 10.58 -17.90 -18.78
N TYR A 290 10.51 -19.11 -18.24
CA TYR A 290 10.35 -19.38 -16.81
C TYR A 290 11.18 -20.59 -16.41
N SER A 291 11.92 -20.51 -15.31
CA SER A 291 12.80 -21.58 -14.82
C SER A 291 12.65 -21.69 -13.30
N PRO A 292 11.74 -22.52 -12.80
CA PRO A 292 11.36 -22.53 -11.40
C PRO A 292 12.55 -22.86 -10.48
N ILE A 293 12.67 -22.11 -9.39
CA ILE A 293 13.64 -22.34 -8.32
C ILE A 293 12.95 -22.37 -6.97
N ILE A 294 13.50 -23.18 -6.08
CA ILE A 294 13.12 -23.24 -4.68
C ILE A 294 14.39 -23.05 -3.87
N VAL A 295 14.34 -22.16 -2.88
CA VAL A 295 15.44 -21.93 -1.93
C VAL A 295 14.91 -22.23 -0.53
N HIS A 296 15.58 -23.14 0.18
CA HIS A 296 15.26 -23.54 1.55
C HIS A 296 16.36 -23.08 2.49
N PHE A 297 16.03 -22.19 3.43
CA PHE A 297 17.02 -21.52 4.26
C PHE A 297 16.48 -21.21 5.66
N GLU A 298 17.40 -20.98 6.60
CA GLU A 298 17.07 -20.58 7.97
C GLU A 298 16.73 -19.09 8.03
N ASN A 299 15.54 -18.77 8.54
CA ASN A 299 15.07 -17.42 8.81
C ASN A 299 14.37 -17.37 10.18
N ASN A 300 15.15 -17.06 11.22
CA ASN A 300 14.63 -16.90 12.59
C ASN A 300 14.12 -15.49 12.89
N ASN A 301 14.00 -14.61 11.88
CA ASN A 301 13.34 -13.33 12.14
C ASN A 301 11.86 -13.59 12.46
N PRO A 302 11.25 -12.81 13.35
CA PRO A 302 9.85 -13.00 13.70
C PRO A 302 8.95 -12.48 12.57
N PHE A 303 7.94 -13.27 12.20
CA PHE A 303 7.07 -12.99 11.04
C PHE A 303 5.83 -12.23 11.52
N ALA A 304 5.93 -10.90 11.52
CA ALA A 304 5.00 -9.99 12.16
C ALA A 304 3.89 -9.57 11.20
N VAL A 305 2.74 -10.23 11.30
CA VAL A 305 1.57 -9.95 10.46
C VAL A 305 0.47 -9.38 11.34
N VAL A 306 0.09 -8.14 11.07
CA VAL A 306 -1.10 -7.53 11.66
C VAL A 306 -2.28 -7.82 10.73
N GLU A 307 -3.11 -8.77 11.12
CA GLU A 307 -4.28 -9.19 10.34
C GLU A 307 -5.26 -8.01 10.15
N GLU A 308 -5.41 -7.19 11.19
CA GLU A 308 -6.24 -5.99 11.14
C GLU A 308 -5.65 -4.89 12.03
N LEU A 309 -5.48 -3.70 11.45
CA LEU A 309 -5.10 -2.47 12.15
C LEU A 309 -6.21 -1.43 11.96
N VAL A 310 -6.90 -1.10 13.04
CA VAL A 310 -7.86 0.01 13.06
C VAL A 310 -7.24 1.18 13.80
N ARG A 311 -6.91 2.25 13.07
CA ARG A 311 -6.42 3.50 13.62
C ARG A 311 -7.53 4.53 13.62
N GLU A 312 -7.93 5.00 14.80
CA GLU A 312 -8.81 6.14 14.96
C GLU A 312 -8.01 7.38 15.33
N VAL A 313 -8.22 8.48 14.59
CA VAL A 313 -7.61 9.80 14.82
C VAL A 313 -8.73 10.78 15.10
N GLU A 314 -8.90 11.15 16.37
CA GLU A 314 -9.92 12.09 16.81
C GLU A 314 -9.35 13.49 16.94
N ILE A 315 -9.91 14.44 16.18
CA ILE A 315 -9.46 15.83 16.15
C ILE A 315 -10.33 16.65 17.09
N SER A 316 -9.72 17.29 18.09
CA SER A 316 -10.38 18.26 18.96
C SER A 316 -9.80 19.66 18.76
N HIS A 317 -10.63 20.59 18.28
CA HIS A 317 -10.24 21.99 18.14
C HIS A 317 -10.00 22.70 19.48
N TRP A 318 -10.30 22.06 20.61
CA TRP A 318 -9.88 22.51 21.94
C TRP A 318 -8.37 22.36 22.19
N GLY A 319 -7.63 21.71 21.27
CA GLY A 319 -6.16 21.78 21.22
C GLY A 319 -5.43 20.43 21.21
N SER A 320 -6.13 19.30 21.01
CA SER A 320 -5.49 17.98 21.00
C SER A 320 -6.00 17.09 19.88
N ILE A 321 -5.14 16.15 19.49
CA ILE A 321 -5.51 15.01 18.66
C ILE A 321 -5.31 13.76 19.50
N GLN A 322 -6.32 12.91 19.56
CA GLN A 322 -6.23 11.62 20.23
C GLN A 322 -6.16 10.51 19.19
N VAL A 323 -5.11 9.70 19.26
CA VAL A 323 -4.92 8.56 18.36
C VAL A 323 -5.14 7.28 19.16
N THR A 324 -5.97 6.38 18.64
CA THR A 324 -6.20 5.05 19.21
C THR A 324 -6.02 4.01 18.12
N GLU A 325 -5.09 3.09 18.31
CA GLU A 325 -4.73 2.04 17.37
C GLU A 325 -5.04 0.67 17.96
N GLN A 326 -5.86 -0.10 17.28
CA GLN A 326 -6.22 -1.47 17.66
C GLN A 326 -5.51 -2.45 16.73
N TYR A 327 -4.73 -3.34 17.32
CA TYR A 327 -3.91 -4.32 16.61
C TYR A 327 -4.45 -5.73 16.82
N LYS A 328 -4.62 -6.48 15.74
CA LYS A 328 -4.70 -7.96 15.75
C LYS A 328 -3.42 -8.52 15.16
N LEU A 329 -2.42 -8.73 16.01
CA LEU A 329 -1.10 -9.24 15.62
C LEU A 329 -1.09 -10.77 15.65
N ALA A 330 -0.52 -11.38 14.62
CA ALA A 330 -0.27 -12.80 14.52
C ALA A 330 1.19 -13.06 14.16
N HIS A 331 1.77 -14.13 14.72
CA HIS A 331 3.05 -14.64 14.24
C HIS A 331 2.83 -15.63 13.10
N ALA A 332 3.09 -15.20 11.86
CA ALA A 332 2.88 -16.01 10.64
C ALA A 332 4.02 -17.00 10.32
N GLY A 333 4.93 -17.24 11.27
CA GLY A 333 6.06 -18.16 11.10
C GLY A 333 5.67 -19.62 11.28
N ALA A 334 6.67 -20.51 11.40
CA ALA A 334 6.44 -21.91 11.70
C ALA A 334 5.71 -22.07 13.05
N ARG A 335 4.61 -22.83 13.06
CA ARG A 335 3.74 -22.97 14.22
C ARG A 335 4.46 -23.64 15.38
N HIS A 336 4.17 -23.23 16.61
CA HIS A 336 4.73 -23.90 17.77
C HIS A 336 4.18 -25.32 17.92
N LYS A 337 5.09 -26.29 18.05
CA LYS A 337 4.80 -27.69 18.32
C LYS A 337 5.25 -28.09 19.72
N GLY A 338 4.39 -28.84 20.42
CA GLY A 338 4.68 -29.39 21.73
C GLY A 338 4.32 -28.43 22.86
N VAL A 339 5.03 -28.56 23.99
CA VAL A 339 4.77 -27.78 25.20
C VAL A 339 5.70 -26.57 25.27
N PHE A 340 5.15 -25.44 25.68
CA PHE A 340 5.94 -24.26 26.02
C PHE A 340 6.59 -24.45 27.40
N SER A 341 7.92 -24.41 27.44
CA SER A 341 8.72 -24.45 28.66
C SER A 341 9.29 -23.08 28.97
N ARG A 342 8.71 -22.41 29.96
CA ARG A 342 9.21 -21.12 30.47
C ARG A 342 10.66 -21.22 30.97
N VAL A 343 10.99 -22.31 31.65
CA VAL A 343 12.35 -22.53 32.19
C VAL A 343 13.36 -22.58 31.05
N GLU A 344 13.05 -23.29 29.97
CA GLU A 344 13.93 -23.35 28.81
C GLU A 344 14.05 -21.99 28.11
N TYR A 345 12.92 -21.29 27.95
CA TYR A 345 12.88 -19.97 27.31
C TYR A 345 13.77 -18.94 28.03
N GLN A 346 13.71 -18.95 29.37
CA GLN A 346 14.44 -18.00 30.20
C GLN A 346 15.90 -18.40 30.43
N SER A 347 16.20 -19.70 30.55
CA SER A 347 17.56 -20.18 30.79
C SER A 347 18.43 -20.20 29.54
N ARG A 348 17.83 -20.29 28.34
CA ARG A 348 18.54 -20.39 27.06
C ARG A 348 18.04 -19.38 26.02
N PRO A 349 18.12 -18.07 26.29
CA PRO A 349 17.49 -17.04 25.46
C PRO A 349 18.04 -16.92 24.03
N GLY A 350 19.24 -17.48 23.76
CA GLY A 350 19.88 -17.45 22.44
C GLY A 350 19.61 -18.67 21.55
N SER A 351 19.04 -19.75 22.10
CA SER A 351 18.74 -20.98 21.33
C SER A 351 17.29 -21.44 21.48
N SER A 352 16.58 -20.99 22.51
CA SER A 352 15.18 -21.32 22.75
C SER A 352 14.31 -20.11 22.41
N GLY A 353 13.35 -20.30 21.50
CA GLY A 353 12.42 -19.26 21.05
C GLY A 353 13.06 -18.13 20.24
N THR A 354 14.09 -18.42 19.46
CA THR A 354 14.79 -17.44 18.62
C THR A 354 13.87 -16.77 17.60
N SER A 355 12.91 -17.52 17.05
CA SER A 355 11.90 -16.99 16.11
C SER A 355 10.76 -16.22 16.79
N SER A 356 10.63 -16.27 18.12
CA SER A 356 9.52 -15.65 18.84
C SER A 356 9.67 -14.13 18.99
N PHE A 357 8.54 -13.43 19.18
CA PHE A 357 8.54 -12.03 19.57
C PHE A 357 8.82 -11.88 21.06
N LYS A 358 9.91 -11.16 21.38
CA LYS A 358 10.19 -10.69 22.75
C LYS A 358 9.69 -9.27 22.95
N HIS A 359 10.06 -8.39 22.03
CA HIS A 359 9.71 -6.98 22.05
C HIS A 359 9.22 -6.58 20.66
N LEU A 360 8.34 -5.59 20.61
CA LEU A 360 7.91 -4.93 19.38
C LEU A 360 8.26 -3.45 19.49
N LEU A 361 8.79 -2.88 18.41
CA LEU A 361 9.16 -1.47 18.36
C LEU A 361 8.17 -0.73 17.47
N ALA A 362 7.48 0.27 18.05
CA ALA A 362 6.66 1.23 17.33
C ALA A 362 7.39 2.57 17.20
N ARG A 363 7.42 3.12 15.98
CA ARG A 363 7.90 4.47 15.69
C ARG A 363 6.71 5.41 15.58
N LEU A 364 6.52 6.20 16.64
CA LEU A 364 5.42 7.14 16.77
C LEU A 364 5.87 8.57 16.38
N PRO A 365 4.92 9.49 16.14
CA PRO A 365 5.25 10.89 15.89
C PRO A 365 6.02 11.55 17.05
N PRO A 366 6.65 12.72 16.85
CA PRO A 366 7.32 13.45 17.92
C PRO A 366 6.31 13.97 18.96
N ARG A 367 6.80 14.33 20.16
CA ARG A 367 6.03 14.99 21.24
C ARG A 367 4.76 14.25 21.67
N VAL A 368 4.77 12.92 21.57
CA VAL A 368 3.67 12.08 22.04
C VAL A 368 3.51 12.21 23.55
N HIS A 369 2.28 12.33 24.03
CA HIS A 369 1.95 12.36 25.46
C HIS A 369 0.75 11.47 25.78
N SER A 370 0.45 11.28 27.07
CA SER A 370 -0.72 10.50 27.54
C SER A 370 -0.84 9.11 26.91
N MET A 371 0.30 8.44 26.71
CA MET A 371 0.36 7.13 26.07
C MET A 371 -0.17 6.04 27.01
N TYR A 372 -0.99 5.14 26.46
CA TYR A 372 -1.44 3.93 27.15
C TYR A 372 -1.30 2.71 26.24
N TYR A 373 -0.98 1.57 26.85
CA TYR A 373 -0.87 0.28 26.20
C TYR A 373 -1.66 -0.75 26.99
N ARG A 374 -2.72 -1.29 26.37
CA ARG A 374 -3.67 -2.18 27.04
C ARG A 374 -4.14 -3.28 26.12
N ASP A 375 -4.62 -4.37 26.69
CA ASP A 375 -5.40 -5.38 25.97
C ASP A 375 -6.85 -5.40 26.48
N GLU A 376 -7.60 -6.42 26.09
CA GLU A 376 -9.00 -6.59 26.50
C GLU A 376 -9.16 -6.77 28.01
N ILE A 377 -8.17 -7.37 28.68
CA ILE A 377 -8.22 -7.67 30.12
C ILE A 377 -7.60 -6.58 31.00
N GLY A 378 -6.97 -5.55 30.40
CA GLY A 378 -6.55 -4.34 31.10
C GLY A 378 -5.19 -3.82 30.67
N ASN A 379 -4.58 -3.01 31.55
CA ASN A 379 -3.30 -2.37 31.26
C ASN A 379 -2.16 -3.41 31.16
N ILE A 380 -1.19 -3.14 30.28
CA ILE A 380 0.07 -3.87 30.19
C ILE A 380 1.19 -2.89 30.54
N SER A 381 1.86 -3.13 31.67
CA SER A 381 2.90 -2.22 32.19
C SER A 381 4.27 -2.41 31.55
N SER A 382 4.47 -3.49 30.78
CA SER A 382 5.72 -3.83 30.12
C SER A 382 5.88 -3.07 28.80
N SER A 383 6.08 -1.75 28.93
CA SER A 383 6.30 -0.83 27.82
C SER A 383 7.33 0.24 28.20
N HIS A 384 8.15 0.66 27.25
CA HIS A 384 9.17 1.68 27.43
C HIS A 384 9.10 2.73 26.32
N LEU A 385 8.74 3.96 26.68
CA LEU A 385 8.65 5.09 25.75
C LEU A 385 9.91 5.94 25.81
N ARG A 386 10.55 6.14 24.65
CA ARG A 386 11.66 7.07 24.44
C ARG A 386 11.17 8.23 23.60
N LEU A 387 11.21 9.42 24.17
CA LEU A 387 10.83 10.65 23.49
C LEU A 387 12.07 11.28 22.83
N ASP A 388 11.98 11.57 21.54
CA ASP A 388 12.95 12.37 20.81
C ASP A 388 12.22 13.52 20.08
N SER A 389 12.96 14.58 19.82
CA SER A 389 12.52 15.80 19.12
C SER A 389 11.95 15.51 17.73
N LYS A 390 12.44 14.47 17.05
CA LYS A 390 12.04 14.12 15.68
C LYS A 390 11.03 12.97 15.60
N LYS A 391 11.03 12.08 16.59
CA LYS A 391 10.20 10.87 16.64
C LYS A 391 10.08 10.39 18.07
N SER A 392 9.08 9.57 18.37
CA SER A 392 9.02 8.84 19.63
C SER A 392 9.15 7.34 19.35
N GLU A 393 9.87 6.62 20.18
CA GLU A 393 10.05 5.18 20.06
C GLU A 393 9.38 4.50 21.24
N LEU A 394 8.41 3.65 20.96
CA LEU A 394 7.69 2.87 21.95
C LEU A 394 8.08 1.41 21.79
N GLU A 395 8.80 0.88 22.76
CA GLU A 395 9.13 -0.54 22.87
C GLU A 395 8.06 -1.20 23.75
N ILE A 396 7.36 -2.20 23.23
CA ILE A 396 6.32 -2.94 23.97
C ILE A 396 6.66 -4.41 24.08
N GLU A 397 6.32 -4.99 25.21
CA GLU A 397 6.37 -6.42 25.46
C GLU A 397 4.94 -6.93 25.65
N PRO A 398 4.46 -7.82 24.77
CA PRO A 398 3.20 -8.53 24.99
C PRO A 398 3.23 -9.35 26.30
N ARG A 399 2.06 -9.69 26.86
CA ARG A 399 1.97 -10.47 28.13
C ARG A 399 2.67 -11.83 28.08
N TYR A 400 2.85 -12.38 26.89
CA TYR A 400 3.52 -13.64 26.64
C TYR A 400 4.30 -13.53 25.32
N PRO A 401 5.43 -14.25 25.19
CA PRO A 401 6.16 -14.29 23.93
C PRO A 401 5.26 -14.89 22.84
N LEU A 402 5.24 -14.29 21.66
CA LEU A 402 4.45 -14.82 20.55
C LEU A 402 5.32 -15.79 19.77
N PHE A 403 4.99 -17.09 19.85
CA PHE A 403 5.52 -18.12 18.96
C PHE A 403 4.65 -18.24 17.70
N GLY A 404 5.15 -18.92 16.67
CA GLY A 404 4.41 -19.07 15.42
C GLY A 404 3.00 -19.65 15.63
N GLY A 405 2.01 -19.05 14.98
CA GLY A 405 0.59 -19.34 15.12
C GLY A 405 -0.09 -18.67 16.31
N TRP A 406 0.64 -18.09 17.26
CA TRP A 406 0.03 -17.34 18.37
C TRP A 406 -0.37 -15.94 17.90
N LYS A 407 -1.42 -15.40 18.54
CA LYS A 407 -2.00 -14.10 18.23
C LYS A 407 -2.08 -13.25 19.49
N ALA A 408 -1.89 -11.94 19.36
CA ALA A 408 -2.14 -10.97 20.41
C ALA A 408 -3.00 -9.83 19.89
N THR A 409 -4.00 -9.46 20.68
CA THR A 409 -4.83 -8.27 20.42
C THR A 409 -4.55 -7.23 21.49
N PHE A 410 -4.20 -6.03 21.06
CA PHE A 410 -3.88 -4.94 21.97
C PHE A 410 -4.20 -3.58 21.35
N VAL A 411 -4.28 -2.58 22.22
CA VAL A 411 -4.58 -1.19 21.88
C VAL A 411 -3.43 -0.31 22.34
N ILE A 412 -2.92 0.51 21.44
CA ILE A 412 -2.00 1.61 21.74
C ILE A 412 -2.77 2.89 21.53
N GLY A 413 -2.82 3.76 22.54
CA GLY A 413 -3.39 5.09 22.36
C GLY A 413 -2.50 6.17 22.93
N TYR A 414 -2.56 7.35 22.32
CA TYR A 414 -1.69 8.46 22.66
C TYR A 414 -2.25 9.80 22.17
N GLY A 415 -1.85 10.86 22.85
CA GLY A 415 -2.18 12.25 22.52
C GLY A 415 -1.08 12.94 21.72
N LEU A 416 -1.50 13.80 20.81
CA LEU A 416 -0.68 14.70 20.02
C LEU A 416 -1.20 16.14 20.13
N LEU A 417 -0.30 17.10 19.94
CA LEU A 417 -0.65 18.51 19.91
C LEU A 417 -1.22 18.88 18.54
N LEU A 418 -2.33 19.62 18.55
CA LEU A 418 -3.06 19.97 17.34
C LEU A 418 -2.22 20.80 16.35
N GLU A 419 -1.39 21.71 16.87
CA GLU A 419 -0.54 22.63 16.10
C GLU A 419 0.45 21.94 15.15
N ASP A 420 0.85 20.71 15.47
CA ASP A 420 1.88 19.98 14.71
C ASP A 420 1.29 19.24 13.49
N PHE A 421 -0.02 19.01 13.46
CA PHE A 421 -0.68 18.16 12.45
C PHE A 421 -1.89 18.79 11.77
N LEU A 422 -2.47 19.85 12.34
CA LEU A 422 -3.60 20.57 11.76
C LEU A 422 -3.14 21.90 11.16
N PHE A 423 -3.47 22.11 9.89
CA PHE A 423 -3.05 23.28 9.13
C PHE A 423 -4.23 23.94 8.44
N GLU A 424 -4.05 25.20 8.03
CA GLU A 424 -5.03 25.96 7.26
C GLU A 424 -4.55 26.11 5.81
N SER A 425 -5.45 25.87 4.87
CA SER A 425 -5.22 26.07 3.44
C SER A 425 -5.52 27.52 3.04
N PRO A 426 -4.96 28.02 1.93
CA PRO A 426 -5.26 29.36 1.43
C PRO A 426 -6.76 29.60 1.16
N ASP A 427 -7.52 28.54 0.88
CA ASP A 427 -8.96 28.58 0.63
C ASP A 427 -9.80 28.73 1.92
N GLY A 428 -9.17 28.78 3.10
CA GLY A 428 -9.84 28.82 4.41
C GLY A 428 -10.31 27.46 4.93
N ARG A 429 -10.04 26.36 4.20
CA ARG A 429 -10.24 24.99 4.70
C ARG A 429 -9.16 24.59 5.69
N ARG A 430 -9.52 23.80 6.70
CA ARG A 430 -8.57 23.13 7.57
C ARG A 430 -8.22 21.77 7.01
N TYR A 431 -7.00 21.30 7.26
CA TYR A 431 -6.61 19.95 6.88
C TYR A 431 -5.72 19.29 7.92
N LEU A 432 -6.01 18.04 8.20
CA LEU A 432 -5.12 17.14 8.93
C LEU A 432 -4.04 16.65 7.97
N ASN A 433 -2.78 16.69 8.38
CA ASN A 433 -1.68 16.03 7.67
C ASN A 433 -1.11 14.94 8.58
N PHE A 434 -1.27 13.67 8.20
CA PHE A 434 -0.88 12.54 9.03
C PHE A 434 -0.22 11.43 8.21
N THR A 435 0.53 10.55 8.87
CA THR A 435 1.24 9.46 8.17
C THR A 435 0.33 8.24 8.00
N PHE A 436 0.21 7.76 6.76
CA PHE A 436 -0.42 6.48 6.45
C PHE A 436 0.53 5.33 6.80
N GLY A 437 0.01 4.16 7.16
CA GLY A 437 0.80 2.95 7.42
C GLY A 437 0.94 2.56 8.89
N CYS A 438 1.58 1.42 9.15
CA CYS A 438 1.80 0.87 10.49
C CYS A 438 3.01 1.53 11.17
N PRO A 439 2.94 1.92 12.46
CA PRO A 439 4.10 2.44 13.16
C PRO A 439 5.02 1.31 13.66
N LEU A 440 4.54 0.07 13.74
CA LEU A 440 5.36 -1.08 14.10
C LEU A 440 6.42 -1.34 13.02
N VAL A 441 7.65 -1.58 13.46
CA VAL A 441 8.79 -1.83 12.58
C VAL A 441 8.70 -3.22 11.98
N GLU A 442 9.00 -3.33 10.68
CA GLU A 442 9.05 -4.59 9.94
C GLU A 442 7.76 -5.42 10.04
N THR A 443 6.59 -4.78 10.06
CA THR A 443 5.30 -5.49 10.06
C THR A 443 4.58 -5.40 8.72
N VAL A 444 3.94 -6.50 8.32
CA VAL A 444 2.92 -6.51 7.26
C VAL A 444 1.56 -6.23 7.88
N VAL A 445 0.74 -5.42 7.23
CA VAL A 445 -0.67 -5.23 7.63
C VAL A 445 -1.57 -5.73 6.52
N ASP A 446 -2.38 -6.74 6.81
CA ASP A 446 -3.28 -7.33 5.81
C ASP A 446 -4.45 -6.37 5.52
N LYS A 447 -5.05 -5.80 6.56
CA LYS A 447 -6.10 -4.78 6.44
C LYS A 447 -5.81 -3.58 7.35
N LEU A 448 -5.61 -2.41 6.74
CA LEU A 448 -5.46 -1.14 7.43
C LEU A 448 -6.70 -0.27 7.22
N THR A 449 -7.39 0.06 8.32
CA THR A 449 -8.51 0.99 8.35
C THR A 449 -8.14 2.21 9.18
N ILE A 450 -8.10 3.39 8.55
CA ILE A 450 -7.88 4.67 9.22
C ILE A 450 -9.22 5.42 9.30
N LYS A 451 -9.64 5.77 10.51
CA LYS A 451 -10.84 6.54 10.82
C LYS A 451 -10.44 7.91 11.33
N VAL A 452 -10.67 8.96 10.54
CA VAL A 452 -10.44 10.34 10.97
C VAL A 452 -11.76 10.91 11.47
N VAL A 453 -11.88 11.06 12.78
CA VAL A 453 -13.07 11.62 13.45
C VAL A 453 -12.94 13.13 13.47
N LEU A 454 -13.78 13.79 12.65
CA LEU A 454 -13.82 15.23 12.56
C LEU A 454 -14.73 15.81 13.64
N PRO A 455 -14.42 17.00 14.17
CA PRO A 455 -15.26 17.66 15.16
C PRO A 455 -16.64 17.99 14.61
N GLU A 456 -17.63 18.05 15.51
CA GLU A 456 -19.03 18.31 15.15
C GLU A 456 -19.19 19.64 14.40
N GLY A 457 -20.02 19.66 13.35
CA GLY A 457 -20.19 20.83 12.49
C GLY A 457 -19.16 20.95 11.36
N SER A 458 -18.29 19.95 11.18
CA SER A 458 -17.39 19.89 10.01
C SER A 458 -18.17 19.53 8.73
N LEU A 459 -17.91 20.29 7.66
CA LEU A 459 -18.58 20.17 6.36
C LEU A 459 -17.61 19.76 5.25
N ASP A 460 -18.14 19.06 4.25
CA ASP A 460 -17.47 18.68 3.00
C ASP A 460 -16.07 18.08 3.17
N PRO A 461 -15.94 16.94 3.88
CA PRO A 461 -14.64 16.29 4.04
C PRO A 461 -14.13 15.74 2.71
N SER A 462 -12.84 15.94 2.43
CA SER A 462 -12.17 15.36 1.26
C SER A 462 -10.79 14.83 1.61
N VAL A 463 -10.47 13.63 1.14
CA VAL A 463 -9.19 12.95 1.40
C VAL A 463 -8.27 13.07 0.19
N VAL A 464 -6.99 13.33 0.44
CA VAL A 464 -5.91 13.29 -0.54
C VAL A 464 -4.88 12.24 -0.10
N VAL A 465 -4.70 11.21 -0.92
CA VAL A 465 -3.80 10.07 -0.67
C VAL A 465 -3.04 9.76 -1.97
N PRO A 466 -1.73 9.45 -1.93
CA PRO A 466 -0.93 9.25 -3.14
C PRO A 466 -1.11 7.88 -3.84
N PHE A 467 -2.01 7.03 -3.36
CA PHE A 467 -2.27 5.68 -3.88
C PHE A 467 -3.76 5.34 -3.78
N PRO A 468 -4.24 4.36 -4.57
CA PRO A 468 -5.64 3.94 -4.52
C PRO A 468 -6.00 3.35 -3.16
N VAL A 469 -7.12 3.84 -2.62
CA VAL A 469 -7.74 3.43 -1.34
C VAL A 469 -9.25 3.40 -1.48
N ASN A 470 -9.91 2.58 -0.67
CA ASN A 470 -11.36 2.64 -0.52
C ASN A 470 -11.67 3.71 0.53
N GLN A 471 -12.64 4.57 0.25
CA GLN A 471 -13.03 5.64 1.17
C GLN A 471 -14.54 5.77 1.29
N TYR A 472 -15.02 6.03 2.49
CA TYR A 472 -16.44 6.27 2.77
C TYR A 472 -16.60 7.10 4.04
N LEU A 473 -17.81 7.62 4.26
CA LEU A 473 -18.14 8.42 5.43
C LEU A 473 -18.99 7.61 6.40
N GLU A 474 -18.63 7.69 7.67
CA GLU A 474 -19.40 7.16 8.80
C GLU A 474 -19.81 8.31 9.74
N LYS A 475 -20.66 7.98 10.71
CA LYS A 475 -21.08 8.91 11.76
C LYS A 475 -20.82 8.29 13.11
N LYS A 476 -20.17 9.05 14.01
CA LYS A 476 -19.86 8.63 15.37
C LYS A 476 -20.46 9.63 16.37
N TYR A 477 -20.96 9.12 17.48
CA TYR A 477 -21.40 9.93 18.61
C TYR A 477 -20.43 9.73 19.77
N SER A 478 -19.95 10.83 20.32
CA SER A 478 -19.07 10.91 21.48
C SER A 478 -19.73 11.76 22.57
N TYR A 479 -18.97 12.08 23.61
CA TYR A 479 -19.43 12.95 24.69
C TYR A 479 -19.76 14.35 24.16
N LEU A 480 -20.87 14.90 24.63
CA LEU A 480 -21.35 16.24 24.32
C LEU A 480 -21.75 16.48 22.85
N ASP A 481 -21.87 15.42 22.05
CA ASP A 481 -22.30 15.53 20.67
C ASP A 481 -23.84 15.57 20.57
N VAL A 482 -24.38 16.44 19.73
CA VAL A 482 -25.85 16.54 19.49
C VAL A 482 -26.21 15.96 18.13
N VAL A 483 -25.56 16.46 17.08
CA VAL A 483 -25.73 16.01 15.71
C VAL A 483 -24.87 14.80 15.44
N GLY A 484 -23.70 14.67 16.08
CA GLY A 484 -22.72 13.61 15.86
C GLY A 484 -21.61 14.00 14.89
N ARG A 485 -20.45 13.38 15.07
CA ARG A 485 -19.19 13.64 14.36
C ARG A 485 -19.14 12.89 13.03
N THR A 486 -18.67 13.56 11.99
CA THR A 486 -18.39 12.95 10.70
C THR A 486 -17.06 12.20 10.78
N VAL A 487 -17.05 10.93 10.39
CA VAL A 487 -15.86 10.10 10.38
C VAL A 487 -15.49 9.78 8.95
N VAL A 488 -14.28 10.14 8.56
CA VAL A 488 -13.74 9.82 7.24
C VAL A 488 -12.97 8.51 7.36
N VAL A 489 -13.45 7.46 6.69
CA VAL A 489 -12.84 6.14 6.72
C VAL A 489 -12.05 5.91 5.44
N VAL A 490 -10.80 5.50 5.60
CA VAL A 490 -9.87 5.15 4.53
C VAL A 490 -9.37 3.73 4.76
N GLU A 491 -9.59 2.85 3.80
CA GLU A 491 -9.23 1.44 3.88
C GLU A 491 -8.24 1.06 2.78
N LYS A 492 -7.26 0.23 3.16
CA LYS A 492 -6.33 -0.39 2.24
C LYS A 492 -5.89 -1.76 2.72
N GLU A 493 -5.73 -2.67 1.77
CA GLU A 493 -5.21 -4.01 2.00
C GLU A 493 -3.72 -4.10 1.64
N ASN A 494 -3.04 -5.08 2.25
CA ASN A 494 -1.65 -5.46 2.00
C ASN A 494 -0.66 -4.27 2.08
N VAL A 495 -0.53 -3.69 3.27
CA VAL A 495 0.31 -2.51 3.52
C VAL A 495 1.66 -2.91 4.12
N VAL A 496 2.73 -2.39 3.51
CA VAL A 496 4.13 -2.58 3.96
C VAL A 496 4.72 -1.27 4.50
N PRO A 497 5.80 -1.32 5.32
CA PRO A 497 6.40 -0.13 5.92
C PRO A 497 6.83 0.95 4.91
N GLU A 498 7.30 0.58 3.73
CA GLU A 498 7.77 1.47 2.66
C GLU A 498 6.65 2.24 1.94
N GLN A 499 5.40 1.94 2.27
CA GLN A 499 4.23 2.70 1.83
C GLN A 499 3.83 3.80 2.85
N SER A 500 4.63 4.02 3.89
CA SER A 500 4.38 5.09 4.86
C SER A 500 4.59 6.46 4.22
N SER A 501 3.50 7.07 3.77
CA SER A 501 3.48 8.41 3.18
C SER A 501 2.46 9.30 3.88
N PRO A 502 2.64 10.63 3.87
CA PRO A 502 1.62 11.54 4.38
C PRO A 502 0.33 11.42 3.56
N PHE A 503 -0.81 11.50 4.24
CA PHE A 503 -2.14 11.67 3.67
C PHE A 503 -2.82 12.86 4.34
N GLN A 504 -3.75 13.49 3.62
CA GLN A 504 -4.40 14.71 4.07
C GLN A 504 -5.91 14.57 4.07
N VAL A 505 -6.57 15.12 5.10
CA VAL A 505 -8.03 15.19 5.19
C VAL A 505 -8.43 16.65 5.35
N TYR A 506 -9.04 17.21 4.31
CA TYR A 506 -9.55 18.58 4.29
C TYR A 506 -10.99 18.61 4.77
N TYR A 507 -11.37 19.69 5.46
CA TYR A 507 -12.75 19.95 5.88
C TYR A 507 -12.96 21.45 6.14
N HIS A 508 -14.22 21.88 6.07
CA HIS A 508 -14.62 23.23 6.50
C HIS A 508 -15.15 23.18 7.93
N PHE A 509 -14.74 24.12 8.76
CA PHE A 509 -15.22 24.23 10.14
C PHE A 509 -15.36 25.69 10.54
N SER A 510 -16.56 26.08 10.97
CA SER A 510 -16.79 27.43 11.50
C SER A 510 -16.49 27.45 13.00
N PRO A 511 -15.58 28.32 13.49
CA PRO A 511 -15.21 28.40 14.90
C PRO A 511 -16.38 28.61 15.87
N ILE A 512 -17.49 29.20 15.39
CA ILE A 512 -18.66 29.46 16.23
C ILE A 512 -19.33 28.17 16.73
N PHE A 513 -19.17 27.05 16.01
CA PHE A 513 -19.67 25.75 16.44
C PHE A 513 -18.99 25.23 17.70
N MET A 514 -17.78 25.70 18.05
CA MET A 514 -17.14 25.34 19.33
C MET A 514 -17.94 25.84 20.54
N LEU A 515 -18.78 26.87 20.39
CA LEU A 515 -19.64 27.37 21.47
C LEU A 515 -20.86 26.48 21.71
N ALA A 516 -21.17 25.53 20.81
CA ALA A 516 -22.33 24.65 20.96
C ALA A 516 -22.20 23.75 22.19
N GLU A 517 -21.04 23.12 22.41
CA GLU A 517 -20.84 22.19 23.54
C GLU A 517 -20.98 22.90 24.91
N PRO A 518 -20.33 24.06 25.17
CA PRO A 518 -20.52 24.79 26.43
C PRO A 518 -21.94 25.34 26.62
N MET A 519 -22.57 25.84 25.54
CA MET A 519 -23.94 26.37 25.61
C MET A 519 -24.95 25.26 25.89
N MET A 520 -24.74 24.06 25.38
CA MET A 520 -25.56 22.90 25.70
C MET A 520 -25.50 22.58 27.19
N LEU A 521 -24.30 22.49 27.79
CA LEU A 521 -24.15 22.26 29.24
C LEU A 521 -24.86 23.35 30.05
N THR A 522 -24.60 24.61 29.68
CA THR A 522 -25.18 25.78 30.35
C THR A 522 -26.71 25.74 30.29
N SER A 523 -27.27 25.36 29.15
CA SER A 523 -28.73 25.24 28.96
C SER A 523 -29.33 24.13 29.83
N VAL A 524 -28.66 22.98 29.96
CA VAL A 524 -29.13 21.86 30.81
C VAL A 524 -29.17 22.29 32.28
N PHE A 525 -28.09 22.89 32.79
CA PHE A 525 -28.07 23.39 34.17
C PHE A 525 -29.08 24.52 34.39
N PHE A 526 -29.20 25.43 33.43
CA PHE A 526 -30.21 26.49 33.49
C PHE A 526 -31.64 25.94 33.59
N LEU A 527 -31.99 24.95 32.76
CA LEU A 527 -33.30 24.29 32.79
C LEU A 527 -33.56 23.55 34.11
N LEU A 528 -32.52 22.95 34.69
CA LEU A 528 -32.62 22.34 36.03
C LEU A 528 -33.00 23.40 37.07
N PHE A 529 -32.34 24.54 37.10
CA PHE A 529 -32.66 25.63 38.03
C PHE A 529 -34.06 26.20 37.79
N VAL A 530 -34.46 26.40 36.54
CA VAL A 530 -35.83 26.84 36.19
C VAL A 530 -36.86 25.83 36.68
N THR A 531 -36.61 24.54 36.54
CA THR A 531 -37.51 23.46 37.01
C THR A 531 -37.61 23.46 38.53
N CYS A 532 -36.50 23.63 39.25
CA CYS A 532 -36.51 23.76 40.71
C CYS A 532 -37.32 24.99 41.17
N VAL A 533 -37.14 26.14 40.50
CA VAL A 533 -37.92 27.34 40.80
C VAL A 533 -39.41 27.10 40.53
N ALA A 534 -39.76 26.50 39.40
CA ALA A 534 -41.15 26.18 39.07
C ALA A 534 -41.76 25.23 40.11
N TYR A 535 -41.05 24.16 40.48
CA TYR A 535 -41.49 23.20 41.51
C TYR A 535 -41.78 23.89 42.85
N LEU A 536 -40.93 24.81 43.29
CA LEU A 536 -41.13 25.57 44.53
C LEU A 536 -42.36 26.50 44.49
N HIS A 537 -42.81 26.90 43.30
CA HIS A 537 -43.97 27.78 43.12
C HIS A 537 -45.26 27.01 42.82
N ILE A 538 -45.21 25.69 42.65
CA ILE A 538 -46.41 24.86 42.49
C ILE A 538 -46.98 24.53 43.88
N ASP A 539 -48.13 25.13 44.20
CA ASP A 539 -48.90 24.80 45.39
C ASP A 539 -49.67 23.48 45.17
N LEU A 540 -49.22 22.40 45.81
CA LEU A 540 -49.85 21.08 45.77
C LEU A 540 -50.81 20.82 46.94
N SER A 541 -51.24 21.87 47.67
CA SER A 541 -52.17 21.72 48.79
C SER A 541 -53.58 21.33 48.34
N ILE A 542 -54.14 20.28 48.96
CA ILE A 542 -55.48 19.73 48.62
C ILE A 542 -56.61 20.56 49.25
N ARG A 543 -56.32 21.29 50.33
CA ARG A 543 -57.23 22.23 50.95
C ARG A 543 -56.45 23.45 51.39
N LYS A 544 -56.91 24.61 50.95
CA LYS A 544 -56.23 25.89 51.12
C LYS A 544 -56.52 26.51 52.48
#